data_AF-A0A2S7UTD7-F1
#
_entry.id   AF-A0A2S7UTD7-F1
#
_cell.length_a   1.000
_cell.length_b   1.000
_cell.length_c   1.000
_cell.angle_alpha   90.00
_cell.angle_beta   90.00
_cell.angle_gamma   90.00
#
_symmetry.space_group_name_H-M   'P 1'
#
loop_
_entity.id
_entity.type
_entity.pdbx_description
1 polymer ?
#
loop_
_entity_poly.entity_id
_entity_poly.type
_entity_poly.pdbx_seq_one_letter_code
_entity_poly.pdbx_strand_id
1 'polypeptide(L)'
;MLIIKNKAKFSFDELPQLQPQLIKTKNLTWWQHILNARTPRKYHLVQDWSISVSGISAKLDGTIVVPKNTEIDGASIPFPWFVAFITFGILRPMGILLTASIPHDYAFIHGKLNYKQEGSEQLQQRVVQRHEVDYLFYQIVKDVNQAPVSAAISWLAVRLGWYWIKYNGKYRNGRFPLLITSLLVLALTGLLCF
;
A
#
# COMPACT_ATOMS: atom_id res chain seq x y z
N MET A 1 9.35 -27.33 -20.29
CA MET A 1 8.43 -26.16 -20.32
C MET A 1 9.13 -25.00 -19.60
N LEU A 2 9.78 -24.11 -20.35
CA LEU A 2 10.45 -22.94 -19.81
C LEU A 2 9.38 -21.96 -19.32
N ILE A 3 9.17 -21.88 -18.01
CA ILE A 3 8.40 -20.79 -17.42
C ILE A 3 9.29 -19.55 -17.54
N ILE A 4 9.14 -18.80 -18.63
CA ILE A 4 9.67 -17.45 -18.74
C ILE A 4 8.91 -16.63 -17.69
N LYS A 5 9.47 -16.54 -16.47
CA LYS A 5 9.02 -15.55 -15.49
C LYS A 5 9.38 -14.20 -16.07
N ASN A 6 8.46 -13.58 -16.81
CA ASN A 6 8.58 -12.16 -17.13
C ASN A 6 8.76 -11.42 -15.80
N LYS A 7 9.93 -10.80 -15.61
CA LYS A 7 10.16 -9.92 -14.47
C LYS A 7 9.25 -8.73 -14.65
N ALA A 8 8.50 -8.38 -13.61
CA ALA A 8 7.71 -7.15 -13.63
C ALA A 8 8.67 -5.97 -13.80
N LYS A 9 8.30 -5.02 -14.66
CA LYS A 9 9.06 -3.80 -14.91
C LYS A 9 8.24 -2.61 -14.47
N PHE A 10 8.92 -1.68 -13.80
CA PHE A 10 8.36 -0.45 -13.28
C PHE A 10 9.18 0.73 -13.77
N SER A 11 8.52 1.79 -14.21
CA SER A 11 9.17 3.03 -14.63
C SER A 11 8.28 4.22 -14.33
N PHE A 12 8.89 5.32 -13.90
CA PHE A 12 8.24 6.59 -13.64
C PHE A 12 9.24 7.70 -13.96
N ASP A 13 8.75 8.81 -14.52
CA ASP A 13 9.62 9.90 -14.99
C ASP A 13 10.04 10.81 -13.83
N GLU A 14 9.17 10.99 -12.84
CA GLU A 14 9.37 11.89 -11.72
C GLU A 14 9.05 11.24 -10.38
N LEU A 15 9.76 11.69 -9.34
CA LEU A 15 9.44 11.33 -7.96
C LEU A 15 8.13 12.01 -7.52
N PRO A 16 7.33 11.34 -6.67
CA PRO A 16 6.07 11.92 -6.20
C PRO A 16 6.32 13.13 -5.32
N GLN A 17 5.67 14.25 -5.65
CA GLN A 17 5.70 15.47 -4.86
C GLN A 17 4.56 15.47 -3.85
N LEU A 18 4.91 15.51 -2.57
CA LEU A 18 3.96 15.38 -1.47
C LEU A 18 3.99 16.62 -0.59
N GLN A 19 2.81 17.16 -0.30
CA GLN A 19 2.62 18.24 0.66
C GLN A 19 2.05 17.70 1.97
N PRO A 20 2.73 17.92 3.11
CA PRO A 20 2.21 17.50 4.41
C PRO A 20 0.94 18.27 4.79
N GLN A 21 -0.07 17.55 5.29
CA GLN A 21 -1.25 18.17 5.90
C GLN A 21 -0.91 18.73 7.30
N LEU A 22 -1.52 19.87 7.62
CA LEU A 22 -1.34 20.52 8.91
C LEU A 22 -2.04 19.73 10.02
N ILE A 23 -1.27 19.28 11.01
CA ILE A 23 -1.81 18.77 12.28
C ILE A 23 -1.97 19.95 13.22
N LYS A 24 -3.20 20.26 13.63
CA LYS A 24 -3.45 21.31 14.62
C LYS A 24 -2.88 20.87 15.97
N THR A 25 -1.86 21.58 16.45
CA THR A 25 -1.19 21.28 17.72
C THR A 25 -1.39 22.35 18.79
N LYS A 26 -1.94 23.52 18.43
CA LYS A 26 -2.20 24.61 19.38
C LYS A 26 -3.53 24.38 20.12
N ASN A 27 -3.61 24.85 21.36
CA ASN A 27 -4.82 24.84 22.21
C ASN A 27 -5.37 23.44 22.51
N LEU A 28 -4.48 22.48 22.73
CA LEU A 28 -4.84 21.11 23.08
C LEU A 28 -4.53 20.81 24.55
N THR A 29 -5.29 19.90 25.14
CA THR A 29 -4.97 19.33 26.45
C THR A 29 -3.78 18.38 26.34
N TRP A 30 -3.10 18.10 27.45
CA TRP A 30 -1.95 17.19 27.47
C TRP A 30 -2.29 15.78 26.96
N TRP A 31 -3.51 15.27 27.22
CA TRP A 31 -4.00 14.01 26.65
C TRP A 31 -4.16 14.07 25.12
N GLN A 32 -4.68 15.18 24.60
CA GLN A 32 -4.82 15.40 23.17
C GLN A 32 -3.44 15.51 22.48
N HIS A 33 -2.44 16.06 23.17
CA HIS A 33 -1.06 16.04 22.67
C HIS A 33 -0.50 14.62 22.53
N ILE A 34 -0.76 13.72 23.49
CA ILE A 34 -0.35 12.31 23.40
C ILE A 34 -1.06 11.61 22.24
N LEU A 35 -2.36 11.84 22.05
CA LEU A 35 -3.11 11.28 20.93
C LEU A 35 -2.60 11.80 19.57
N ASN A 36 -2.32 13.10 19.48
CA ASN A 36 -1.76 13.70 18.27
C ASN A 36 -0.35 13.19 17.96
N ALA A 37 0.49 12.95 18.98
CA ALA A 37 1.83 12.38 18.79
C ALA A 37 1.82 10.97 18.17
N ARG A 38 0.71 10.24 18.32
CA ARG A 38 0.50 8.91 17.71
C ARG A 38 -0.13 8.96 16.32
N THR A 39 -0.68 10.11 15.94
CA THR A 39 -1.42 10.24 14.68
C THR A 39 -0.43 10.36 13.51
N PRO A 40 -0.49 9.46 12.51
CA PRO A 40 0.37 9.58 11.35
C PRO A 40 0.06 10.88 10.59
N ARG A 41 1.10 11.51 10.06
CA ARG A 41 0.92 12.67 9.20
C ARG A 41 0.41 12.20 7.83
N LYS A 42 -0.65 12.84 7.37
CA LYS A 42 -1.19 12.66 6.03
C LYS A 42 -0.55 13.65 5.05
N TYR A 43 -0.58 13.31 3.78
CA TYR A 43 -0.01 14.10 2.70
C TYR A 43 -1.02 14.24 1.56
N HIS A 44 -0.88 15.28 0.76
CA HIS A 44 -1.53 15.37 -0.54
C HIS A 44 -0.49 15.31 -1.66
N LEU A 45 -0.84 14.64 -2.76
CA LEU A 45 -0.09 14.77 -4.00
C LEU A 45 -0.22 16.20 -4.55
N VAL A 46 0.92 16.85 -4.83
CA VAL A 46 0.97 18.21 -5.37
C VAL A 46 0.60 18.21 -6.86
N GLN A 47 1.01 17.15 -7.57
CA GLN A 47 0.77 16.97 -9.00
C GLN A 47 0.32 15.53 -9.28
N ASP A 48 -0.22 15.31 -10.48
CA ASP A 48 -0.54 13.96 -10.95
C ASP A 48 0.75 13.13 -10.97
N TRP A 49 0.67 11.90 -10.49
CA TRP A 49 1.81 11.00 -10.48
C TRP A 49 1.47 9.71 -11.21
N SER A 50 2.37 9.24 -12.06
CA SER A 50 2.16 8.06 -12.88
C SER A 50 3.30 7.05 -12.77
N ILE A 51 2.93 5.77 -12.80
CA ILE A 51 3.87 4.65 -12.83
C ILE A 51 3.46 3.67 -13.93
N SER A 52 4.40 3.39 -14.83
CA SER A 52 4.29 2.38 -15.86
C SER A 52 4.59 1.01 -15.28
N VAL A 53 3.68 0.07 -15.50
CA VAL A 53 3.71 -1.29 -14.96
C VAL A 53 3.59 -2.28 -16.10
N SER A 54 4.51 -3.25 -16.19
CA SER A 54 4.37 -4.36 -17.15
C SER A 54 4.84 -5.68 -16.55
N GLY A 55 4.22 -6.79 -16.94
CA GLY A 55 4.61 -8.14 -16.53
C GLY A 55 4.13 -8.54 -15.13
N ILE A 56 3.15 -7.84 -14.54
CA ILE A 56 2.50 -8.27 -13.29
C ILE A 56 1.32 -9.19 -13.63
N SER A 57 0.40 -8.69 -14.43
CA SER A 57 -0.76 -9.42 -14.91
C SER A 57 -1.41 -8.62 -16.04
N ALA A 58 -2.03 -9.28 -17.02
CA ALA A 58 -2.77 -8.59 -18.08
C ALA A 58 -3.87 -7.64 -17.56
N LYS A 59 -4.27 -7.74 -16.28
CA LYS A 59 -5.22 -6.83 -15.64
C LYS A 59 -4.59 -5.58 -15.01
N LEU A 60 -3.30 -5.60 -14.71
CA LEU A 60 -2.58 -4.52 -14.03
C LEU A 60 -1.43 -3.96 -14.87
N ASP A 61 -1.23 -4.47 -16.08
CA ASP A 61 -0.27 -3.94 -17.03
C ASP A 61 -0.83 -2.63 -17.67
N GLY A 62 0.03 -1.62 -17.81
CA GLY A 62 -0.32 -0.27 -18.26
C GLY A 62 0.28 0.81 -17.36
N THR A 63 -0.06 2.06 -17.63
CA THR A 63 0.36 3.21 -16.80
C THR A 63 -0.72 3.53 -15.78
N ILE A 64 -0.42 3.40 -14.50
CA ILE A 64 -1.30 3.81 -13.41
C ILE A 64 -1.13 5.30 -13.20
N VAL A 65 -2.24 6.04 -13.11
CA VAL A 65 -2.23 7.49 -12.87
C VAL A 65 -3.00 7.81 -11.59
N VAL A 66 -2.32 8.44 -10.64
CA VAL A 66 -2.91 8.95 -9.41
C VAL A 66 -3.03 10.47 -9.51
N PRO A 67 -4.24 11.03 -9.41
CA PRO A 67 -4.46 12.45 -9.61
C PRO A 67 -3.91 13.28 -8.44
N LYS A 68 -3.56 14.53 -8.73
CA LYS A 68 -3.23 15.55 -7.74
C LYS A 68 -4.33 15.68 -6.68
N ASN A 69 -3.96 16.17 -5.50
CA ASN A 69 -4.79 16.28 -4.31
C ASN A 69 -5.28 14.95 -3.73
N THR A 70 -4.85 13.80 -4.25
CA THR A 70 -5.08 12.51 -3.58
C THR A 70 -4.45 12.53 -2.20
N GLU A 71 -5.22 12.15 -1.18
CA GLU A 71 -4.74 11.99 0.19
C GLU A 71 -3.95 10.67 0.31
N ILE A 72 -2.73 10.78 0.82
CA ILE A 72 -1.78 9.68 1.01
C ILE A 72 -1.49 9.56 2.51
N ASP A 73 -1.67 8.37 3.07
CA ASP A 73 -1.43 8.06 4.48
C ASP A 73 -0.28 7.07 4.71
N GLY A 74 0.27 6.51 3.62
CA GLY A 74 1.41 5.61 3.68
C GLY A 74 1.00 4.15 3.85
N ALA A 75 0.15 3.64 2.94
CA ALA A 75 -0.25 2.25 2.80
C ALA A 75 -1.21 1.74 3.89
N SER A 76 -1.88 2.66 4.62
CA SER A 76 -2.87 2.35 5.65
C SER A 76 -2.46 1.18 6.57
N ILE A 77 -1.18 1.13 6.96
CA ILE A 77 -0.64 0.03 7.77
C ILE A 77 -1.26 0.10 9.17
N PRO A 78 -1.91 -0.97 9.67
CA PRO A 78 -2.51 -0.95 11.00
C PRO A 78 -1.42 -0.77 12.06
N PHE A 79 -1.63 0.15 13.00
CA PHE A 79 -0.70 0.51 14.07
C PHE A 79 0.72 0.84 13.58
N PRO A 80 0.92 1.92 12.80
CA PRO A 80 2.21 2.25 12.18
C PRO A 80 3.37 2.32 13.17
N TRP A 81 3.12 2.81 14.40
CA TRP A 81 4.12 2.88 15.47
C TRP A 81 4.52 1.50 16.00
N PHE A 82 3.56 0.60 16.20
CA PHE A 82 3.80 -0.77 16.65
C PHE A 82 4.49 -1.58 15.55
N VAL A 83 4.03 -1.44 14.30
CA VAL A 83 4.64 -2.07 13.14
C VAL A 83 6.06 -1.54 12.92
N ALA A 84 6.30 -0.24 13.02
CA ALA A 84 7.63 0.33 12.96
C ALA A 84 8.52 -0.16 14.12
N PHE A 85 7.97 -0.32 15.32
CA PHE A 85 8.69 -0.83 16.48
C PHE A 85 9.10 -2.30 16.31
N ILE A 86 8.16 -3.19 15.99
CA ILE A 86 8.44 -4.64 15.84
C ILE A 86 9.29 -4.94 14.59
N THR A 87 9.26 -4.07 13.60
CA THR A 87 10.09 -4.22 12.38
C THR A 87 11.37 -3.39 12.41
N PHE A 88 11.74 -2.84 13.56
CA PHE A 88 12.95 -2.01 13.74
C PHE A 88 13.06 -0.87 12.71
N GLY A 89 11.93 -0.31 12.27
CA GLY A 89 11.85 0.78 11.31
C GLY A 89 11.88 0.38 9.83
N ILE A 90 11.94 -0.92 9.49
CA ILE A 90 11.96 -1.40 8.10
C ILE A 90 10.65 -1.03 7.36
N LEU A 91 9.54 -0.96 8.08
CA LEU A 91 8.22 -0.65 7.52
C LEU A 91 7.80 0.82 7.65
N ARG A 92 8.74 1.77 7.67
CA ARG A 92 8.37 3.19 7.66
C ARG A 92 7.70 3.54 6.32
N PRO A 93 6.42 3.98 6.32
CA PRO A 93 5.68 4.23 5.08
C PRO A 93 6.32 5.27 4.15
N MET A 94 6.88 6.33 4.75
CA MET A 94 7.54 7.43 4.05
C MET A 94 8.99 7.14 3.65
N GLY A 95 9.45 5.91 3.86
CA GLY A 95 10.75 5.43 3.40
C GLY A 95 10.60 4.62 2.12
N ILE A 96 11.08 3.38 2.16
CA ILE A 96 11.10 2.47 1.01
C ILE A 96 9.69 2.13 0.48
N LEU A 97 8.64 2.31 1.27
CA LEU A 97 7.28 1.93 0.88
C LEU A 97 6.51 3.02 0.11
N LEU A 98 7.06 4.24 0.02
CA LEU A 98 6.33 5.43 -0.42
C LEU A 98 5.80 5.30 -1.86
N THR A 99 6.65 4.88 -2.79
CA THR A 99 6.25 4.73 -4.21
C THR A 99 5.12 3.72 -4.37
N ALA A 100 5.13 2.66 -3.57
CA ALA A 100 4.09 1.63 -3.58
C ALA A 100 2.81 2.07 -2.88
N SER A 101 2.91 2.92 -1.84
CA SER A 101 1.75 3.38 -1.08
C SER A 101 0.83 4.29 -1.89
N ILE A 102 1.36 5.04 -2.86
CA ILE A 102 0.56 5.99 -3.64
C ILE A 102 -0.61 5.33 -4.41
N PRO A 103 -0.37 4.36 -5.30
CA PRO A 103 -1.46 3.66 -5.98
C PRO A 103 -2.28 2.80 -5.02
N HIS A 104 -1.68 2.33 -3.92
CA HIS A 104 -2.36 1.54 -2.89
C HIS A 104 -3.42 2.37 -2.15
N ASP A 105 -3.05 3.52 -1.59
CA ASP A 105 -3.94 4.44 -0.87
C ASP A 105 -5.08 4.92 -1.77
N TYR A 106 -4.76 5.31 -3.02
CA TYR A 106 -5.77 5.71 -4.01
C TYR A 106 -6.81 4.61 -4.24
N ALA A 107 -6.35 3.37 -4.46
CA ALA A 107 -7.26 2.25 -4.67
C ALA A 107 -8.03 1.86 -3.39
N PHE A 108 -7.46 2.06 -2.21
CA PHE A 108 -8.15 1.80 -0.94
C PHE A 108 -9.29 2.79 -0.69
N ILE A 109 -9.09 4.06 -1.04
CA ILE A 109 -10.11 5.10 -0.95
C ILE A 109 -11.22 4.85 -1.98
N HIS A 110 -10.85 4.60 -3.25
CA HIS A 110 -11.83 4.63 -4.36
C HIS A 110 -12.31 3.26 -4.84
N GLY A 111 -11.65 2.16 -4.47
CA GLY A 111 -11.93 0.82 -5.00
C GLY A 111 -11.59 0.65 -6.49
N LYS A 112 -10.84 1.58 -7.07
CA LYS A 112 -10.48 1.63 -8.49
C LYS A 112 -9.13 2.29 -8.68
N LEU A 113 -8.51 2.03 -9.81
CA LEU A 113 -7.27 2.66 -10.27
C LEU A 113 -7.54 3.33 -11.62
N ASN A 114 -6.91 4.48 -11.87
CA ASN A 114 -6.90 5.04 -13.23
C ASN A 114 -5.73 4.44 -14.00
N TYR A 115 -5.99 4.02 -15.21
CA TYR A 115 -5.05 3.34 -16.09
C TYR A 115 -5.04 3.99 -17.47
N LYS A 116 -3.86 4.07 -18.08
CA LYS A 116 -3.68 4.24 -19.52
C LYS A 116 -3.11 2.95 -20.07
N GLN A 117 -3.76 2.39 -21.09
CA GLN A 117 -3.23 1.24 -21.80
C GLN A 117 -1.96 1.65 -22.56
N GLU A 118 -1.01 0.73 -22.71
CA GLU A 118 0.19 0.99 -23.50
C GLU A 118 -0.18 1.43 -24.92
N GLY A 119 0.35 2.58 -25.35
CA GLY A 119 0.03 3.19 -26.65
C GLY A 119 -1.29 3.96 -26.72
N SER A 120 -2.05 4.10 -25.61
CA SER A 120 -3.28 4.89 -25.55
C SER A 120 -3.14 6.08 -24.61
N GLU A 121 -3.60 7.26 -25.04
CA GLU A 121 -3.67 8.45 -24.18
C GLU A 121 -4.93 8.49 -23.32
N GLN A 122 -5.93 7.65 -23.63
CA GLN A 122 -7.20 7.66 -22.91
C GLN A 122 -7.05 7.12 -21.50
N LEU A 123 -7.48 7.93 -20.52
CA LEU A 123 -7.54 7.53 -19.13
C LEU A 123 -8.81 6.71 -18.87
N GLN A 124 -8.63 5.47 -18.44
CA GLN A 124 -9.72 4.56 -18.08
C GLN A 124 -9.72 4.31 -16.58
N GLN A 125 -10.89 4.02 -16.00
CA GLN A 125 -11.00 3.62 -14.60
C GLN A 125 -11.27 2.13 -14.51
N ARG A 126 -10.46 1.44 -13.72
CA ARG A 126 -10.60 0.00 -13.50
C ARG A 126 -10.96 -0.28 -12.06
N VAL A 127 -12.11 -0.93 -11.85
CA VAL A 127 -12.44 -1.50 -10.54
C VAL A 127 -11.43 -2.61 -10.25
N VAL A 128 -10.77 -2.50 -9.10
CA VAL A 128 -9.78 -3.48 -8.64
C VAL A 128 -10.20 -4.05 -7.30
N GLN A 129 -9.74 -5.24 -7.01
CA GLN A 129 -9.97 -5.86 -5.71
C GLN A 129 -8.80 -5.57 -4.77
N ARG A 130 -9.08 -5.47 -3.48
CA ARG A 130 -8.08 -5.26 -2.43
C ARG A 130 -6.83 -6.14 -2.58
N HIS A 131 -7.01 -7.43 -2.82
CA HIS A 131 -5.89 -8.37 -2.92
C HIS A 131 -5.02 -8.17 -4.17
N GLU A 132 -5.58 -7.62 -5.25
CA GLU A 132 -4.84 -7.25 -6.46
C GLU A 132 -3.97 -6.01 -6.17
N VAL A 133 -4.51 -5.06 -5.41
CA VAL A 133 -3.79 -3.86 -4.95
C VAL A 133 -2.68 -4.22 -3.95
N ASP A 134 -2.96 -5.10 -2.98
CA ASP A 134 -1.95 -5.60 -2.03
C ASP A 134 -0.78 -6.30 -2.75
N TYR A 135 -1.08 -7.00 -3.85
CA TYR A 135 -0.07 -7.66 -4.68
C TYR A 135 0.72 -6.67 -5.54
N LEU A 136 0.06 -5.69 -6.14
CA LEU A 136 0.72 -4.59 -6.84
C LEU A 136 1.70 -3.86 -5.91
N PHE A 137 1.26 -3.54 -4.70
CA PHE A 137 2.10 -2.92 -3.66
C PHE A 137 3.34 -3.78 -3.38
N TYR A 138 3.17 -5.08 -3.15
CA TYR A 138 4.29 -6.01 -2.95
C TYR A 138 5.30 -5.98 -4.10
N GLN A 139 4.81 -6.02 -5.34
CA GLN A 139 5.67 -6.05 -6.52
C GLN A 139 6.46 -4.74 -6.68
N ILE A 140 5.81 -3.59 -6.49
CA ILE A 140 6.50 -2.29 -6.53
C ILE A 140 7.62 -2.25 -5.48
N VAL A 141 7.33 -2.63 -4.22
CA VAL A 141 8.36 -2.60 -3.16
C VAL A 141 9.52 -3.54 -3.49
N LYS A 142 9.22 -4.74 -4.00
CA LYS A 142 10.21 -5.75 -4.32
C LYS A 142 11.10 -5.33 -5.50
N ASP A 143 10.53 -4.79 -6.57
CA ASP A 143 11.24 -4.59 -7.84
C ASP A 143 11.78 -3.16 -8.01
N VAL A 144 11.06 -2.12 -7.56
CA VAL A 144 11.55 -0.73 -7.60
C VAL A 144 12.66 -0.52 -6.58
N ASN A 145 12.46 -1.00 -5.35
CA ASN A 145 13.42 -0.75 -4.28
C ASN A 145 14.38 -1.92 -4.04
N GLN A 146 14.25 -3.01 -4.80
CA GLN A 146 15.07 -4.22 -4.66
C GLN A 146 15.10 -4.77 -3.21
N ALA A 147 13.99 -4.62 -2.49
CA ALA A 147 13.89 -4.96 -1.06
C ALA A 147 12.90 -6.10 -0.82
N PRO A 148 13.24 -7.35 -1.20
CA PRO A 148 12.32 -8.48 -1.15
C PRO A 148 11.85 -8.84 0.26
N VAL A 149 12.71 -8.65 1.28
CA VAL A 149 12.36 -8.88 2.68
C VAL A 149 11.32 -7.87 3.14
N SER A 150 11.58 -6.58 2.93
CA SER A 150 10.62 -5.52 3.25
C SER A 150 9.31 -5.71 2.50
N ALA A 151 9.36 -6.07 1.23
CA ALA A 151 8.17 -6.38 0.44
C ALA A 151 7.35 -7.51 1.08
N ALA A 152 7.99 -8.62 1.47
CA ALA A 152 7.29 -9.77 2.07
C ALA A 152 6.64 -9.42 3.42
N ILE A 153 7.36 -8.72 4.30
CA ILE A 153 6.82 -8.31 5.61
C ILE A 153 5.67 -7.30 5.42
N SER A 154 5.85 -6.31 4.53
CA SER A 154 4.80 -5.32 4.25
C SER A 154 3.55 -5.98 3.65
N TRP A 155 3.74 -6.93 2.72
CA TRP A 155 2.66 -7.70 2.13
C TRP A 155 1.87 -8.44 3.21
N LEU A 156 2.57 -9.14 4.11
CA LEU A 156 1.93 -9.80 5.25
C LEU A 156 1.08 -8.81 6.07
N ALA A 157 1.63 -7.63 6.37
CA ALA A 157 0.93 -6.60 7.13
C ALA A 157 -0.34 -6.08 6.43
N VAL A 158 -0.28 -5.72 5.14
CA VAL A 158 -1.46 -5.22 4.39
C VAL A 158 -2.52 -6.29 4.19
N ARG A 159 -2.11 -7.56 4.05
CA ARG A 159 -3.01 -8.71 3.98
C ARG A 159 -3.72 -8.96 5.30
N LEU A 160 -3.02 -8.88 6.44
CA LEU A 160 -3.63 -8.97 7.77
C LEU A 160 -4.55 -7.79 8.08
N GLY A 161 -4.29 -6.63 7.48
CA GLY A 161 -5.21 -5.50 7.50
C GLY A 161 -6.61 -5.83 6.97
N TRP A 162 -6.85 -6.98 6.33
CA TRP A 162 -8.18 -7.42 5.86
C TRP A 162 -9.24 -7.41 6.98
N TYR A 163 -8.83 -7.67 8.21
CA TYR A 163 -9.74 -7.69 9.36
C TYR A 163 -10.20 -6.30 9.82
N TRP A 164 -9.38 -5.27 9.67
CA TRP A 164 -9.57 -3.97 10.35
C TRP A 164 -9.52 -2.74 9.45
N ILE A 165 -9.00 -2.85 8.23
CA ILE A 165 -8.88 -1.72 7.29
C ILE A 165 -10.03 -1.80 6.28
N LYS A 166 -10.72 -0.67 6.08
CA LYS A 166 -11.76 -0.55 5.04
C LYS A 166 -11.11 -0.46 3.66
N TYR A 167 -11.73 -1.10 2.68
CA TYR A 167 -11.40 -0.96 1.27
C TYR A 167 -12.67 -0.52 0.52
N ASN A 168 -12.62 0.66 -0.10
CA ASN A 168 -13.78 1.32 -0.69
C ASN A 168 -14.96 1.40 0.30
N GLY A 169 -14.67 1.89 1.52
CA GLY A 169 -15.64 2.04 2.60
C GLY A 169 -16.12 0.75 3.28
N LYS A 170 -15.76 -0.44 2.78
CA LYS A 170 -16.23 -1.74 3.31
C LYS A 170 -15.12 -2.52 4.00
N TYR A 171 -15.42 -3.10 5.16
CA TYR A 171 -14.53 -4.06 5.82
C TYR A 171 -14.55 -5.42 5.10
N ARG A 172 -13.49 -6.21 5.27
CA ARG A 172 -13.43 -7.61 4.82
C ARG A 172 -13.69 -7.80 3.32
N ASN A 173 -13.36 -6.79 2.53
CA ASN A 173 -13.56 -6.81 1.08
C ASN A 173 -12.38 -7.48 0.34
N GLY A 174 -12.66 -8.12 -0.79
CA GLY A 174 -11.71 -8.93 -1.55
C GLY A 174 -11.42 -10.29 -0.93
N ARG A 175 -10.44 -11.00 -1.51
CA ARG A 175 -10.11 -12.38 -1.12
C ARG A 175 -9.62 -12.48 0.33
N PHE A 176 -10.25 -13.34 1.12
CA PHE A 176 -9.84 -13.69 2.47
C PHE A 176 -8.40 -14.25 2.49
N PRO A 177 -7.50 -13.79 3.38
CA PRO A 177 -6.12 -14.27 3.47
C PRO A 177 -5.98 -15.65 4.16
N LEU A 178 -6.70 -16.67 3.65
CA LEU A 178 -6.84 -18.00 4.26
C LEU A 178 -5.50 -18.59 4.73
N LEU A 179 -4.50 -18.68 3.84
CA LEU A 179 -3.20 -19.27 4.15
C LEU A 179 -2.49 -18.59 5.32
N ILE A 180 -2.44 -17.25 5.30
CA ILE A 180 -1.81 -16.46 6.37
C ILE A 180 -2.55 -16.71 7.69
N THR A 181 -3.88 -16.70 7.64
CA THR A 181 -4.71 -16.88 8.84
C THR A 181 -4.57 -18.30 9.41
N SER A 182 -4.53 -19.32 8.56
CA SER A 182 -4.30 -20.71 8.99
C SER A 182 -2.93 -20.89 9.62
N LEU A 183 -1.88 -20.29 9.05
CA LEU A 183 -0.53 -20.35 9.62
C LEU A 183 -0.45 -19.64 10.98
N LEU A 184 -1.09 -18.48 11.13
CA LEU A 184 -1.14 -17.78 12.41
C LEU A 184 -1.89 -18.58 13.48
N VAL A 185 -3.02 -19.20 13.12
CA VAL A 185 -3.77 -20.06 14.03
C VAL A 185 -2.92 -21.26 14.45
N LEU A 186 -2.28 -21.95 13.51
CA LEU A 186 -1.40 -23.09 13.80
C LEU A 186 -0.23 -22.70 14.70
N ALA A 187 0.40 -21.55 14.45
CA ALA A 187 1.49 -21.05 15.28
C ALA A 187 1.02 -20.76 16.71
N LEU A 188 -0.14 -20.12 16.87
CA LEU A 188 -0.73 -19.82 18.18
C LEU A 188 -1.13 -21.09 18.93
N THR A 189 -1.76 -22.06 18.26
CA THR A 189 -2.16 -23.33 18.88
C THR A 189 -0.96 -24.21 19.19
N GLY A 190 0.06 -24.22 18.34
CA GLY A 190 1.31 -24.94 18.59
C GLY A 190 2.08 -24.39 19.78
N LEU A 191 2.09 -23.06 19.97
CA LEU A 191 2.67 -22.41 21.15
C LEU A 191 1.89 -22.67 22.45
N LEU A 192 0.61 -23.05 22.36
CA LEU A 192 -0.23 -23.39 23.52
C LEU A 192 -0.18 -24.87 23.90
N CYS A 193 0.45 -25.72 23.07
CA CYS A 193 0.62 -27.15 23.30
C CYS A 193 2.01 -27.52 23.86
N PHE A 194 2.86 -26.54 24.15
CA PHE A 194 4.13 -26.68 24.87
C PHE A 194 4.12 -25.79 26.11
#